data_AF-A0A7S6W6R8-F1
#
_entry.id   AF-A0A7S6W6R8-F1
#
_cell.length_a   1.000
_cell.length_b   1.000
_cell.length_c   1.000
_cell.angle_alpha   90.00
_cell.angle_beta   90.00
_cell.angle_gamma   90.00
#
_symmetry.space_group_name_H-M   'P 1'
#
loop_
_entity.id
_entity.type
_entity.pdbx_description
1 polymer ?
#
loop_
_entity_poly.entity_id
_entity_poly.type
_entity_poly.pdbx_seq_one_letter_code
_entity_poly.pdbx_strand_id
1 'polypeptide(L)'
;MTVENITPYISYTANGIATTFAIPFHVIDKTNFIVKMNGIPQNYATYIYNKADNTITFYNIPARDAVIELERSTALERGENYDTFSNKLRPDSLNGELDRIWRVLQEMTRRDTILESMIANVKEEVKQLLQETRVTSQDIVQFPITSTTVRINIPENRYAVIEPFVVCTVLGGPTNVTVQPVAEFVQGVGEVFTYINFSFPSELIGKKCNVWLTGG
;
A
#
# COMPACT_ATOMS: atom_id res chain seq x y z
N MET A 1 2.91 31.15 23.80
CA MET A 1 3.95 30.10 23.84
C MET A 1 4.05 29.55 22.43
N THR A 2 5.24 29.22 21.93
CA THR A 2 5.41 28.65 20.59
C THR A 2 5.07 27.16 20.60
N VAL A 3 4.35 26.64 19.60
CA VAL A 3 4.07 25.21 19.54
C VAL A 3 5.35 24.42 19.26
N GLU A 4 5.61 23.41 20.09
CA GLU A 4 6.76 22.52 19.95
C GLU A 4 6.63 21.63 18.71
N ASN A 5 7.76 21.35 18.06
CA ASN A 5 7.83 20.42 16.95
C ASN A 5 7.93 18.98 17.48
N ILE A 6 6.78 18.38 17.80
CA ILE A 6 6.67 17.03 18.32
C ILE A 6 5.63 16.22 17.56
N THR A 7 5.87 14.91 17.42
CA THR A 7 4.90 13.98 16.86
C THR A 7 3.71 13.83 17.83
N PRO A 8 2.47 14.09 17.39
CA PRO A 8 1.28 14.07 18.27
C PRO A 8 0.76 12.63 18.52
N TYR A 9 1.67 11.70 18.80
CA TYR A 9 1.38 10.28 19.00
C TYR A 9 2.38 9.66 19.99
N ILE A 10 1.90 8.79 20.86
CA ILE A 10 2.73 7.94 21.73
C ILE A 10 2.08 6.58 21.92
N SER A 11 2.90 5.54 22.10
CA SER A 11 2.45 4.19 22.39
C SER A 11 3.17 3.66 23.64
N TYR A 12 2.42 3.05 24.54
CA TYR A 12 2.90 2.42 25.76
C TYR A 12 2.52 0.94 25.76
N THR A 13 3.38 0.10 26.33
CA THR A 13 3.04 -1.29 26.67
C THR A 13 2.76 -1.37 28.16
N ALA A 14 1.54 -1.77 28.52
CA ALA A 14 1.11 -1.86 29.90
C ALA A 14 1.82 -3.00 30.64
N ASN A 15 2.24 -2.76 31.88
CA ASN A 15 2.88 -3.76 32.73
C ASN A 15 1.89 -4.56 33.61
N GLY A 16 0.59 -4.28 33.51
CA GLY A 16 -0.43 -4.91 34.36
C GLY A 16 -0.54 -4.34 35.77
N ILE A 17 0.08 -3.18 36.04
CA ILE A 17 0.10 -2.54 37.38
C ILE A 17 -0.18 -1.03 37.28
N ALA A 18 0.49 -0.34 36.35
CA ALA A 18 0.37 1.10 36.19
C ALA A 18 -0.98 1.49 35.55
N THR A 19 -1.65 2.48 36.14
CA THR A 19 -2.90 3.05 35.62
C THR A 19 -2.71 4.43 34.99
N THR A 20 -1.60 5.10 35.29
CA THR A 20 -1.32 6.47 34.84
C THR A 20 -0.24 6.49 33.76
N PHE A 21 -0.51 7.23 32.68
CA PHE A 21 0.35 7.37 31.51
C PHE A 21 0.49 8.84 31.11
N ALA A 22 1.70 9.28 30.78
CA ALA A 22 1.97 10.66 30.40
C ALA A 22 1.65 10.92 28.92
N ILE A 23 1.25 12.16 28.60
CA ILE A 23 1.08 12.64 27.24
C ILE A 23 2.28 13.56 26.94
N PRO A 24 3.18 13.21 26.00
CA PRO A 24 4.38 14.01 25.74
C PRO A 24 4.11 15.25 24.89
N PHE A 25 2.89 15.39 24.35
CA PHE A 25 2.49 16.51 23.50
C PHE A 25 1.34 17.29 24.13
N HIS A 26 1.24 18.58 23.79
CA HIS A 26 0.18 19.44 24.30
C HIS A 26 -1.22 18.98 23.84
N VAL A 27 -2.17 18.92 24.77
CA VAL A 27 -3.60 18.67 24.53
C VAL A 27 -4.45 19.75 25.23
N ILE A 28 -5.44 20.31 24.52
CA ILE A 28 -6.30 21.39 25.05
C ILE A 28 -7.21 20.87 26.16
N ASP A 29 -7.95 19.81 25.87
CA ASP A 29 -8.85 19.13 26.77
C ASP A 29 -9.04 17.64 26.38
N LYS A 30 -9.84 16.93 27.16
CA LYS A 30 -10.07 15.49 27.01
C LYS A 30 -10.65 15.09 25.65
N THR A 31 -11.32 15.99 24.95
CA THR A 31 -11.95 15.74 23.65
C THR A 31 -10.99 15.90 22.47
N ASN A 32 -9.79 16.47 22.70
CA ASN A 32 -8.81 16.73 21.65
C ASN A 32 -7.75 15.64 21.48
N PHE A 33 -8.01 14.43 21.96
CA PHE A 33 -7.16 13.28 21.72
C PHE A 33 -7.98 11.99 21.82
N ILE A 34 -7.44 10.93 21.23
CA ILE A 34 -8.03 9.61 21.21
C ILE A 34 -7.10 8.68 21.97
N VAL A 35 -7.67 7.87 22.85
CA VAL A 35 -6.98 6.76 23.52
C VAL A 35 -7.45 5.47 22.88
N LYS A 36 -6.52 4.64 22.41
CA LYS A 36 -6.81 3.30 21.90
C LYS A 36 -6.11 2.28 22.81
N MET A 37 -6.76 1.16 23.03
CA MET A 37 -6.18 0.00 23.71
C MET A 37 -6.25 -1.18 22.76
N ASN A 38 -5.10 -1.75 22.41
CA ASN A 38 -4.95 -2.79 21.38
C ASN A 38 -5.67 -2.41 20.07
N GLY A 39 -5.48 -1.16 19.62
CA GLY A 39 -6.12 -0.62 18.42
C GLY A 39 -7.61 -0.22 18.57
N ILE A 40 -8.25 -0.50 19.70
CA ILE A 40 -9.68 -0.20 19.93
C ILE A 40 -9.84 1.14 20.67
N PRO A 41 -10.54 2.14 20.10
CA PRO A 41 -10.83 3.41 20.77
C PRO A 41 -11.57 3.20 22.09
N GLN A 42 -11.09 3.83 23.15
CA GLN A 42 -11.66 3.75 24.49
C GLN A 42 -12.65 4.88 24.73
N ASN A 43 -13.77 4.58 25.41
CA ASN A 43 -14.74 5.59 25.80
C ASN A 43 -14.12 6.54 26.84
N TYR A 44 -14.42 7.84 26.78
CA TYR A 44 -14.01 8.83 27.78
C TYR A 44 -14.35 8.43 29.21
N ALA A 45 -15.40 7.64 29.45
CA ALA A 45 -15.76 7.17 30.80
C ALA A 45 -14.76 6.15 31.40
N THR A 46 -13.80 5.64 30.63
CA THR A 46 -12.84 4.60 31.09
C THR A 46 -11.56 5.16 31.71
N TYR A 47 -11.31 6.47 31.56
CA TYR A 47 -10.13 7.14 32.10
C TYR A 47 -10.43 8.58 32.50
N ILE A 48 -9.53 9.17 33.29
CA ILE A 48 -9.51 10.59 33.65
C ILE A 48 -8.34 11.23 32.89
N TYR A 49 -8.52 12.47 32.43
CA TYR A 49 -7.43 13.30 31.91
C TYR A 49 -7.10 14.37 32.95
N ASN A 50 -5.86 14.42 33.40
CA ASN A 50 -5.34 15.46 34.28
C ASN A 50 -4.53 16.46 33.45
N LYS A 51 -5.08 17.66 33.28
CA LYS A 51 -4.48 18.74 32.50
C LYS A 51 -3.23 19.34 33.14
N ALA A 52 -3.12 19.31 34.47
CA ALA A 52 -1.97 19.92 35.17
C ALA A 52 -0.68 19.13 34.89
N ASP A 53 -0.79 17.80 34.94
CA ASP A 53 0.36 16.90 34.74
C ASP A 53 0.47 16.39 33.30
N ASN A 54 -0.51 16.73 32.45
CA ASN A 54 -0.69 16.18 31.10
C ASN A 54 -0.64 14.64 31.08
N THR A 55 -1.45 14.01 31.94
CA THR A 55 -1.51 12.55 32.10
C THR A 55 -2.93 12.03 31.93
N ILE A 56 -3.05 10.75 31.55
CA ILE A 56 -4.29 9.98 31.67
C ILE A 56 -4.17 8.96 32.78
N THR A 57 -5.27 8.70 33.50
CA THR A 57 -5.36 7.65 34.50
C THR A 57 -6.59 6.77 34.23
N PHE A 58 -6.38 5.49 33.98
CA PHE A 58 -7.48 4.53 33.79
C PHE A 58 -8.13 4.15 35.12
N TYR A 59 -9.45 3.92 35.11
CA TYR A 59 -10.17 3.44 36.30
C TYR A 59 -9.86 1.98 36.62
N ASN A 60 -9.62 1.17 35.59
CA ASN A 60 -9.22 -0.22 35.70
C ASN A 60 -7.78 -0.36 35.23
N ILE A 61 -7.00 -1.21 35.91
CA ILE A 61 -5.63 -1.51 35.52
C ILE A 61 -5.64 -2.16 34.12
N PRO A 62 -4.93 -1.58 33.14
CA PRO A 62 -4.80 -2.20 31.83
C PRO A 62 -4.12 -3.56 31.95
N ALA A 63 -4.58 -4.54 31.17
CA ALA A 63 -3.98 -5.88 31.16
C ALA A 63 -2.49 -5.81 30.79
N ARG A 64 -1.70 -6.76 31.33
CA ARG A 64 -0.29 -6.89 30.96
C ARG A 64 -0.16 -7.07 29.45
N ASP A 65 0.84 -6.42 28.86
CA ASP A 65 1.17 -6.41 27.44
C ASP A 65 0.11 -5.73 26.54
N ALA A 66 -0.93 -5.12 27.12
CA ALA A 66 -1.85 -4.28 26.36
C ALA A 66 -1.12 -3.04 25.81
N VAL A 67 -1.33 -2.77 24.52
CA VAL A 67 -0.77 -1.60 23.84
C VAL A 67 -1.74 -0.43 24.02
N ILE A 68 -1.28 0.64 24.64
CA ILE A 68 -2.05 1.86 24.86
C ILE A 68 -1.49 2.93 23.94
N GLU A 69 -2.31 3.40 23.02
CA GLU A 69 -1.92 4.42 22.05
C GLU A 69 -2.69 5.71 22.35
N LEU A 70 -1.97 6.82 22.36
CA LEU A 70 -2.55 8.14 22.51
C LEU A 70 -2.21 8.96 21.28
N GLU A 71 -3.24 9.55 20.67
CA GLU A 71 -3.12 10.32 19.44
C GLU A 71 -3.88 11.63 19.58
N ARG A 72 -3.24 12.78 19.29
CA ARG A 72 -3.95 14.06 19.31
C ARG A 72 -4.94 14.14 18.16
N SER A 73 -6.11 14.71 18.43
CA SER A 73 -7.17 14.91 17.46
C SER A 73 -7.82 16.27 17.72
N THR A 74 -7.24 17.31 17.14
CA THR A 74 -7.75 18.67 17.23
C THR A 74 -8.90 18.84 16.23
N ALA A 75 -10.02 19.44 16.67
CA ALA A 75 -11.14 19.72 15.79
C ALA A 75 -10.75 20.71 14.69
N LEU A 76 -11.13 20.40 13.44
CA LEU A 76 -10.95 21.28 12.29
C LEU A 76 -12.06 22.32 12.24
N GLU A 77 -12.02 23.24 13.19
CA GLU A 77 -12.96 24.35 13.29
C GLU A 77 -12.21 25.62 13.67
N ARG A 78 -12.83 26.76 13.35
CA ARG A 78 -12.34 28.06 13.78
C ARG A 78 -12.74 28.27 15.23
N GLY A 79 -11.78 28.57 16.10
CA GLY A 79 -12.04 28.77 17.53
C GLY A 79 -12.56 30.17 17.83
N GLU A 80 -12.19 31.18 17.03
CA GLU A 80 -12.61 32.56 17.27
C GLU A 80 -13.03 33.31 15.99
N ASN A 81 -14.05 34.14 16.14
CA ASN A 81 -14.40 35.14 15.13
C ASN A 81 -13.75 36.48 15.49
N TYR A 82 -12.95 37.01 14.57
CA TYR A 82 -12.32 38.32 14.73
C TYR A 82 -13.27 39.38 14.19
N ASP A 83 -14.10 39.97 15.05
CA ASP A 83 -14.97 41.08 14.67
C ASP A 83 -14.35 42.44 15.05
N THR A 84 -14.86 43.51 14.44
CA THR A 84 -14.34 44.88 14.60
C THR A 84 -14.67 45.53 15.94
N PHE A 85 -15.61 44.97 16.71
CA PHE A 85 -16.18 45.61 17.91
C PHE A 85 -15.79 44.92 19.22
N SER A 86 -15.34 43.67 19.16
CA SER A 86 -15.04 42.85 20.34
C SER A 86 -13.60 42.94 20.82
N ASN A 87 -12.74 43.70 20.13
CA ASN A 87 -11.31 43.81 20.42
C ASN A 87 -10.66 42.42 20.62
N LYS A 88 -11.06 41.44 19.78
CA LYS A 88 -10.61 40.05 19.81
C LYS A 88 -9.32 39.79 19.03
N LEU A 89 -8.83 40.78 18.28
CA LEU A 89 -7.53 40.70 17.60
C LEU A 89 -6.38 40.97 18.59
N ARG A 90 -6.35 40.22 19.69
CA ARG A 90 -5.31 40.30 20.72
C ARG A 90 -4.25 39.23 20.49
N PRO A 91 -3.00 39.46 20.94
CA PRO A 91 -1.93 38.46 20.81
C PRO A 91 -2.31 37.07 21.33
N ASP A 92 -3.04 36.99 22.44
CA ASP A 92 -3.45 35.69 23.03
C ASP A 92 -4.45 34.93 22.14
N SER A 93 -5.45 35.62 21.61
CA SER A 93 -6.43 35.04 20.68
C SER A 93 -5.76 34.60 19.37
N LEU A 94 -4.87 35.44 18.84
CA LEU A 94 -4.12 35.12 17.62
C LEU A 94 -3.20 33.92 17.80
N ASN A 95 -2.43 33.90 18.90
CA ASN A 95 -1.57 32.77 19.23
C ASN A 95 -2.37 31.48 19.41
N GLY A 96 -3.52 31.53 20.09
CA GLY A 96 -4.38 30.35 20.27
C GLY A 96 -4.86 29.75 18.94
N GLU A 97 -5.28 30.59 17.98
CA GLU A 97 -5.72 30.13 16.66
C GLU A 97 -4.54 29.64 15.79
N LEU A 98 -3.40 30.33 15.81
CA LEU A 98 -2.19 29.87 15.10
C LEU A 98 -1.69 28.53 15.68
N ASP A 99 -1.71 28.38 16.99
CA ASP A 99 -1.32 27.15 17.68
C ASP A 99 -2.28 26.01 17.32
N ARG A 100 -3.59 26.28 17.22
CA ARG A 100 -4.59 25.31 16.78
C ARG A 100 -4.31 24.84 15.35
N ILE A 101 -4.12 25.78 14.42
CA ILE A 101 -3.81 25.46 13.02
C ILE A 101 -2.52 24.63 12.94
N TRP A 102 -1.49 25.01 13.67
CA TRP A 102 -0.23 24.28 13.70
C TRP A 102 -0.41 22.84 14.21
N ARG A 103 -1.21 22.64 15.27
CA ARG A 103 -1.49 21.30 15.80
C ARG A 103 -2.24 20.42 14.82
N VAL A 104 -3.22 20.99 14.10
CA VAL A 104 -3.93 20.29 13.02
C VAL A 104 -2.97 19.91 11.89
N LEU A 105 -2.06 20.81 11.49
CA LEU A 105 -1.05 20.51 10.48
C LEU A 105 -0.14 19.36 10.91
N GLN A 106 0.35 19.35 12.16
CA GLN A 106 1.15 18.25 12.70
C GLN A 106 0.39 16.91 12.65
N GLU A 107 -0.91 16.92 12.96
CA GLU A 107 -1.77 15.74 12.89
C GLU A 107 -1.99 15.28 11.45
N MET A 108 -2.18 16.20 10.49
CA MET A 108 -2.29 15.88 9.07
C MET A 108 -0.99 15.28 8.52
N THR A 109 0.16 15.91 8.80
CA THR A 109 1.47 15.39 8.38
C THR A 109 1.70 13.96 8.90
N ARG A 110 1.32 13.68 10.15
CA ARG A 110 1.39 12.32 10.72
C ARG A 110 0.53 11.32 9.94
N ARG A 111 -0.72 11.68 9.63
CA ARG A 111 -1.64 10.83 8.86
C ARG A 111 -1.12 10.58 7.45
N ASP A 112 -0.59 11.60 6.79
CA ASP A 112 -0.01 11.48 5.45
C ASP A 112 1.19 10.54 5.46
N THR A 113 2.10 10.65 6.44
CA THR A 113 3.22 9.71 6.57
C THR A 113 2.75 8.26 6.78
N ILE A 114 1.69 8.04 7.56
CA ILE A 114 1.10 6.71 7.73
C ILE A 114 0.52 6.19 6.41
N LEU A 115 -0.25 7.02 5.71
CA LEU A 115 -0.86 6.66 4.42
C LEU A 115 0.20 6.31 3.37
N GLU A 116 1.27 7.10 3.28
CA GLU A 116 2.40 6.81 2.39
C GLU A 116 3.04 5.46 2.69
N SER A 117 3.25 5.14 3.97
CA SER A 117 3.80 3.83 4.39
C SER A 117 2.87 2.67 4.03
N MET A 118 1.55 2.84 4.20
CA MET A 118 0.55 1.83 3.84
C MET A 118 0.50 1.61 2.32
N ILE A 119 0.50 2.69 1.54
CA ILE A 119 0.51 2.62 0.07
C ILE A 119 1.77 1.92 -0.43
N ALA A 120 2.93 2.21 0.17
CA ALA A 120 4.18 1.56 -0.18
C ALA A 120 4.12 0.04 0.06
N ASN A 121 3.58 -0.39 1.20
CA ASN A 121 3.42 -1.81 1.52
C ASN A 121 2.45 -2.50 0.55
N VAL A 122 1.27 -1.92 0.32
CA VAL A 122 0.27 -2.47 -0.62
C VAL A 122 0.85 -2.57 -2.03
N LYS A 123 1.63 -1.57 -2.47
CA LYS A 123 2.29 -1.59 -3.78
C LYS A 123 3.25 -2.78 -3.92
N GLU A 124 4.00 -3.08 -2.87
CA GLU A 124 4.94 -4.20 -2.90
C GLU A 124 4.21 -5.56 -2.84
N GLU A 125 3.15 -5.67 -2.04
CA GLU A 125 2.27 -6.86 -2.01
C GLU A 125 1.65 -7.14 -3.40
N VAL A 126 1.10 -6.11 -4.05
CA VAL A 126 0.54 -6.25 -5.40
C VAL A 126 1.60 -6.69 -6.41
N LYS A 127 2.81 -6.16 -6.30
CA LYS A 127 3.93 -6.54 -7.17
C LYS A 127 4.31 -8.01 -6.98
N GLN A 128 4.33 -8.51 -5.75
CA GLN A 128 4.59 -9.92 -5.45
C GLN A 128 3.49 -10.82 -6.03
N LEU A 129 2.22 -10.48 -5.81
CA LEU A 129 1.09 -11.24 -6.36
C LEU A 129 1.06 -11.25 -7.89
N LEU A 130 1.39 -10.12 -8.52
CA LEU A 130 1.52 -10.06 -9.98
C LEU A 130 2.65 -10.96 -10.47
N GLN A 131 3.79 -11.01 -9.77
CA GLN A 131 4.89 -11.91 -10.12
C GLN A 131 4.46 -13.38 -10.01
N GLU A 132 3.79 -13.77 -8.93
CA GLU A 132 3.25 -15.12 -8.73
C GLU A 132 2.21 -15.48 -9.81
N THR A 133 1.34 -14.53 -10.16
CA THR A 133 0.33 -14.72 -11.21
C THR A 133 0.97 -14.84 -12.59
N ARG A 134 2.05 -14.10 -12.89
CA ARG A 134 2.76 -14.21 -14.18
C ARG A 134 3.46 -15.56 -14.38
N VAL A 135 3.84 -16.24 -13.31
CA VAL A 135 4.33 -17.63 -13.36
C VAL A 135 3.19 -18.60 -13.70
N THR A 136 1.95 -18.24 -13.36
CA THR A 136 0.76 -19.10 -13.53
C THR A 136 -0.07 -18.77 -14.78
N SER A 137 0.04 -17.56 -15.33
CA SER A 137 -0.71 -17.14 -16.52
C SER A 137 -0.11 -17.74 -17.78
N GLN A 138 -0.83 -18.69 -18.38
CA GLN A 138 -0.58 -19.18 -19.72
C GLN A 138 -0.93 -18.09 -20.73
N ASP A 139 0.02 -17.71 -21.58
CA ASP A 139 -0.27 -16.81 -22.69
C ASP A 139 -0.97 -17.62 -23.78
N ILE A 140 -2.25 -17.32 -24.03
CA ILE A 140 -3.04 -17.91 -25.11
C ILE A 140 -2.90 -17.02 -26.34
N VAL A 141 -2.13 -17.48 -27.32
CA VAL A 141 -1.98 -16.80 -28.60
C VAL A 141 -2.81 -17.52 -29.66
N GLN A 142 -3.71 -16.80 -30.31
CA GLN A 142 -4.48 -17.32 -31.44
C GLN A 142 -4.09 -16.58 -32.72
N PHE A 143 -3.73 -17.32 -33.77
CA PHE A 143 -3.38 -16.74 -35.07
C PHE A 143 -3.88 -17.59 -36.24
N PRO A 144 -4.17 -16.97 -37.40
CA PRO A 144 -4.45 -17.70 -38.62
C PRO A 144 -3.16 -18.32 -39.19
N ILE A 145 -3.26 -19.54 -39.74
CA ILE A 145 -2.17 -20.21 -40.46
C ILE A 145 -2.16 -19.64 -41.88
N THR A 146 -1.26 -18.69 -42.14
CA THR A 146 -1.13 -18.00 -43.44
C THR A 146 -0.09 -18.65 -44.35
N SER A 147 0.86 -19.37 -43.78
CA SER A 147 1.98 -20.02 -44.46
C SER A 147 2.35 -21.34 -43.78
N THR A 148 3.18 -22.15 -44.44
CA THR A 148 3.72 -23.39 -43.87
C THR A 148 4.64 -23.16 -42.67
N THR A 149 5.17 -21.94 -42.51
CA THR A 149 5.93 -21.54 -41.33
C THR A 149 5.39 -20.23 -40.80
N VAL A 150 5.09 -20.17 -39.50
CA VAL A 150 4.66 -18.96 -38.81
C VAL A 150 5.58 -18.70 -37.63
N ARG A 151 6.08 -17.47 -37.51
CA ARG A 151 6.96 -17.03 -36.43
C ARG A 151 6.17 -16.21 -35.42
N ILE A 152 6.32 -16.53 -34.14
CA ILE A 152 5.79 -15.73 -33.03
C ILE A 152 6.95 -15.20 -32.22
N ASN A 153 7.07 -13.87 -32.12
CA ASN A 153 8.09 -13.23 -31.32
C ASN A 153 7.66 -13.18 -29.85
N ILE A 154 8.58 -13.51 -28.95
CA ILE A 154 8.43 -13.31 -27.52
C ILE A 154 8.80 -11.84 -27.24
N PRO A 155 8.02 -11.10 -26.44
CA PRO A 155 8.37 -9.73 -26.09
C PRO A 155 9.63 -9.69 -25.22
N GLU A 156 10.45 -8.65 -25.36
CA GLU A 156 11.77 -8.53 -24.70
C GLU A 156 11.74 -8.69 -23.18
N ASN A 157 10.63 -8.31 -22.54
CA ASN A 157 10.42 -8.45 -21.10
C ASN A 157 10.10 -9.89 -20.65
N ARG A 158 10.09 -10.86 -21.57
CA ARG A 158 9.71 -12.26 -21.38
C ARG A 158 10.72 -13.24 -21.98
N TYR A 159 11.90 -12.75 -22.35
CA TYR A 159 13.00 -13.61 -22.74
C TYR A 159 13.38 -14.54 -21.59
N ALA A 160 13.49 -15.83 -21.92
CA ALA A 160 13.75 -16.89 -20.97
C ALA A 160 15.06 -17.60 -21.33
N VAL A 161 15.82 -18.01 -20.32
CA VAL A 161 17.02 -18.85 -20.49
C VAL A 161 16.63 -20.34 -20.58
N ILE A 162 15.44 -20.69 -20.09
CA ILE A 162 14.88 -22.05 -20.09
C ILE A 162 14.01 -22.20 -21.34
N GLU A 163 14.05 -23.38 -21.97
CA GLU A 163 13.22 -23.70 -23.11
C GLU A 163 11.72 -23.58 -22.74
N PRO A 164 10.92 -22.80 -23.50
CA PRO A 164 9.50 -22.61 -23.22
C PRO A 164 8.71 -23.89 -23.52
N PHE A 165 7.73 -24.19 -22.67
CA PHE A 165 6.77 -25.25 -22.94
C PHE A 165 5.64 -24.71 -23.82
N VAL A 166 5.45 -25.35 -24.96
CA VAL A 166 4.47 -24.92 -25.96
C VAL A 166 3.48 -26.03 -26.22
N VAL A 167 2.20 -25.73 -26.00
CA VAL A 167 1.10 -26.57 -26.48
C VAL A 167 0.41 -25.83 -27.60
N CYS A 168 0.09 -26.52 -28.69
CA CYS A 168 -0.68 -25.94 -29.78
C CYS A 168 -1.86 -26.85 -30.15
N THR A 169 -2.92 -26.27 -30.70
CA THR A 169 -4.06 -27.00 -31.24
C THR A 169 -4.55 -26.29 -32.48
N VAL A 170 -4.71 -27.04 -33.58
CA VAL A 170 -5.25 -26.50 -34.83
C VAL A 170 -6.76 -26.68 -34.84
N LEU A 171 -7.49 -25.58 -35.03
CA LEU A 171 -8.95 -25.60 -35.07
C LEU A 171 -9.44 -26.08 -36.45
N GLY A 172 -10.19 -27.17 -36.46
CA GLY A 172 -10.82 -27.70 -37.68
C GLY A 172 -9.87 -28.47 -38.61
N GLY A 173 -8.84 -29.10 -38.05
CA GLY A 173 -7.88 -29.99 -38.72
C GLY A 173 -6.99 -30.76 -37.73
N PRO A 174 -6.16 -31.71 -38.18
CA PRO A 174 -5.21 -32.41 -37.32
C PRO A 174 -4.13 -31.46 -36.77
N THR A 175 -3.70 -31.68 -35.52
CA THR A 175 -2.65 -30.90 -34.87
C THR A 175 -1.27 -31.51 -35.19
N ASN A 176 -0.90 -31.48 -36.48
CA ASN A 176 0.41 -31.93 -36.95
C ASN A 176 1.34 -30.73 -37.08
N VAL A 177 1.73 -30.13 -35.94
CA VAL A 177 2.55 -28.92 -35.90
C VAL A 177 3.92 -29.28 -35.33
N THR A 178 4.99 -28.86 -36.01
CA THR A 178 6.34 -28.91 -35.43
C THR A 178 6.64 -27.56 -34.80
N VAL A 179 6.93 -27.56 -33.51
CA VAL A 179 7.27 -26.35 -32.74
C VAL A 179 8.77 -26.34 -32.50
N GLN A 180 9.42 -25.23 -32.84
CA GLN A 180 10.85 -25.04 -32.64
C GLN A 180 11.10 -23.69 -31.95
N PRO A 181 11.37 -23.69 -30.63
CA PRO A 181 11.89 -22.53 -29.93
C PRO A 181 13.30 -22.18 -30.45
N VAL A 182 13.60 -20.89 -30.61
CA VAL A 182 14.92 -20.44 -31.07
C VAL A 182 15.55 -19.52 -30.02
N ALA A 183 16.74 -19.90 -29.56
CA ALA A 183 17.56 -19.09 -28.67
C ALA A 183 18.51 -18.20 -29.49
N GLU A 184 18.61 -16.93 -29.09
CA GLU A 184 19.52 -15.95 -29.67
C GLU A 184 20.24 -15.19 -28.55
N PHE A 185 21.43 -14.70 -28.84
CA PHE A 185 22.18 -13.87 -27.89
C PHE A 185 21.66 -12.44 -27.92
N VAL A 186 21.16 -11.95 -26.79
CA VAL A 186 20.69 -10.56 -26.61
C VAL A 186 21.66 -9.81 -25.69
N GLN A 187 22.18 -8.67 -26.16
CA GLN A 187 23.09 -7.84 -25.37
C GLN A 187 22.44 -7.44 -24.03
N GLY A 188 23.10 -7.77 -22.93
CA GLY A 188 22.65 -7.45 -21.56
C GLY A 188 21.84 -8.54 -20.86
N VAL A 189 21.33 -9.54 -21.59
CA VAL A 189 20.50 -10.63 -21.02
C VAL A 189 21.15 -12.01 -21.21
N GLY A 190 21.98 -12.20 -22.24
CA GLY A 190 22.66 -13.46 -22.53
C GLY A 190 21.95 -14.27 -23.62
N GLU A 191 22.15 -15.60 -23.62
CA GLU A 191 21.45 -16.50 -24.54
C GLU A 191 20.04 -16.77 -24.02
N VAL A 192 19.03 -16.30 -24.78
CA VAL A 192 17.63 -16.37 -24.39
C VAL A 192 16.74 -16.70 -25.58
N PHE A 193 15.60 -17.34 -25.33
CA PHE A 193 14.60 -17.63 -26.35
C PHE A 193 13.86 -16.34 -26.76
N THR A 194 14.01 -15.94 -28.03
CA THR A 194 13.47 -14.68 -28.57
C THR A 194 12.23 -14.87 -29.43
N TYR A 195 12.08 -16.04 -30.07
CA TYR A 195 10.89 -16.39 -30.86
C TYR A 195 10.72 -17.90 -31.00
N ILE A 196 9.54 -18.28 -31.48
CA ILE A 196 9.16 -19.67 -31.71
C ILE A 196 8.65 -19.80 -33.14
N ASN A 197 9.19 -20.78 -33.86
CA ASN A 197 8.76 -21.15 -35.21
C ASN A 197 7.78 -22.31 -35.14
N PHE A 198 6.64 -22.15 -35.82
CA PHE A 198 5.63 -23.18 -35.99
C PHE A 198 5.63 -23.62 -37.45
N SER A 199 5.86 -24.91 -37.70
CA SER A 199 5.79 -25.50 -39.03
C SER A 199 4.49 -26.31 -39.18
N PHE A 200 3.72 -25.98 -40.21
CA PHE A 200 2.42 -26.54 -40.54
C PHE A 200 2.44 -27.21 -41.93
N PRO A 201 1.77 -28.36 -42.10
CA PRO A 201 1.41 -28.89 -43.41
C PRO A 201 0.60 -27.87 -44.23
N SER A 202 0.79 -27.85 -45.56
CA SER A 202 0.09 -26.92 -46.45
C SER A 202 -1.44 -27.07 -46.43
N GLU A 203 -1.94 -28.23 -46.03
CA GLU A 203 -3.37 -28.53 -45.88
C GLU A 203 -4.06 -27.72 -44.76
N LEU A 204 -3.28 -27.15 -43.83
CA LEU A 204 -3.78 -26.37 -42.70
C LEU A 204 -3.78 -24.87 -42.98
N ILE A 205 -3.31 -24.42 -44.15
CA ILE A 205 -3.35 -23.01 -44.54
C ILE A 205 -4.81 -22.55 -44.64
N GLY A 206 -5.12 -21.42 -43.99
CA GLY A 206 -6.47 -20.88 -43.86
C GLY A 206 -7.22 -21.33 -42.59
N LYS A 207 -6.66 -22.25 -41.79
CA LYS A 207 -7.18 -22.61 -40.46
C LYS A 207 -6.62 -21.68 -39.37
N LYS A 208 -7.06 -21.85 -38.13
CA LYS A 208 -6.55 -21.11 -36.96
C LYS A 208 -5.79 -22.05 -36.03
N CYS A 209 -4.73 -21.57 -35.42
CA CYS A 209 -4.00 -22.27 -34.37
C CYS A 209 -4.16 -21.53 -33.05
N ASN A 210 -4.47 -22.27 -31.99
CA ASN A 210 -4.40 -21.80 -30.61
C ASN A 210 -3.11 -22.33 -30.00
N VAL A 211 -2.35 -21.46 -29.38
CA VAL A 211 -1.08 -21.79 -28.75
C VAL A 211 -1.12 -21.34 -27.29
N TRP A 212 -0.77 -22.27 -26.40
CA TRP A 212 -0.53 -22.00 -25.00
C TRP A 212 0.96 -22.03 -24.76
N LEU A 213 1.48 -20.91 -24.27
CA LEU A 213 2.87 -20.73 -23.92
C LEU A 213 2.98 -20.66 -22.41
N THR A 214 3.82 -21.52 -21.83
CA THR A 214 4.13 -21.51 -20.39
C THR A 214 5.61 -21.81 -20.20
N GLY A 215 6.21 -21.22 -19.17
CA GLY A 215 7.66 -21.21 -19.01
C GLY A 215 8.26 -20.00 -19.72
N GLY A 216 8.70 -19.05 -18.89
CA GLY A 216 9.26 -17.75 -19.24
C GLY A 216 9.28 -16.85 -18.01
#